data_AF-A0A8T7CQ69-F1
#
_entry.id   AF-A0A8T7CQ69-F1
#
_cell.length_a   1.000
_cell.length_b   1.000
_cell.length_c   1.000
_cell.angle_alpha   90.00
_cell.angle_beta   90.00
_cell.angle_gamma   90.00
#
_symmetry.space_group_name_H-M   'P 1'
#
loop_
_entity.id
_entity.type
_entity.pdbx_description
1 polymer ?
#
loop_
_entity_poly.entity_id
_entity_poly.type
_entity_poly.pdbx_seq_one_letter_code
_entity_poly.pdbx_strand_id
1 'polypeptide(L)' 'MDIYQADKTLVCTSRVPGLQQTPLRVLRNKMGNKVVATDPVGVCEGNWVFTASGSAARHAAGFEVLTDLTIVGIIDNWQE' A
#
# COMPACT_ATOMS: atom_id res chain seq x y z
N MET A 1 9.01 8.55 -1.41
CA MET A 1 7.72 8.47 -0.71
C MET A 1 6.73 9.24 -1.55
N ASP A 2 5.56 8.65 -1.79
CA ASP A 2 4.51 9.25 -2.62
C ASP A 2 3.18 9.22 -1.87
N ILE A 3 2.28 10.15 -2.22
CA ILE A 3 0.98 10.31 -1.58
C ILE A 3 -0.11 9.73 -2.47
N TYR A 4 -0.97 8.91 -1.88
CA TYR A 4 -2.10 8.28 -2.55
C TYR A 4 -3.36 8.32 -1.69
N GLN A 5 -4.52 8.14 -2.33
CA GLN A 5 -5.76 7.79 -1.66
C GLN A 5 -6.03 6.29 -1.82
N ALA A 6 -6.46 5.62 -0.76
CA ALA A 6 -6.90 4.24 -0.81
C ALA A 6 -8.22 4.12 -1.58
N ASP A 7 -8.20 3.42 -2.72
CA ASP A 7 -9.36 3.23 -3.59
C ASP A 7 -10.21 2.06 -3.10
N LYS A 8 -9.59 0.87 -3.02
CA LYS A 8 -10.28 -0.36 -2.58
C LYS A 8 -9.33 -1.45 -2.10
N THR A 9 -9.90 -2.48 -1.48
CA THR A 9 -9.16 -3.72 -1.19
C THR A 9 -8.93 -4.55 -2.45
N LEU A 10 -7.70 -5.05 -2.65
CA LEU A 10 -7.41 -6.05 -3.66
C LEU A 10 -7.40 -7.44 -3.01
N VAL A 11 -8.37 -8.28 -3.37
CA VAL A 11 -8.41 -9.68 -2.94
C VAL A 11 -7.69 -10.54 -3.98
N CYS A 12 -6.65 -11.25 -3.54
CA CYS A 12 -5.82 -12.10 -4.40
C CYS A 12 -5.62 -13.47 -3.75
N THR A 13 -6.38 -14.46 -4.21
CA THR A 13 -6.36 -15.84 -3.67
C THR A 13 -5.26 -16.70 -4.27
N SER A 14 -4.76 -16.35 -5.46
CA SER A 14 -3.61 -16.99 -6.10
C SER A 14 -2.45 -15.99 -6.18
N ARG A 15 -1.42 -16.20 -5.35
CA ARG A 15 -0.28 -15.30 -5.17
C ARG A 15 1.00 -16.08 -4.88
N VAL A 16 2.15 -15.46 -5.15
CA VAL A 16 3.44 -16.07 -4.81
C VAL A 16 3.60 -16.21 -3.28
N PRO A 17 4.27 -17.27 -2.79
CA PRO A 17 4.44 -17.48 -1.34
C PRO A 17 5.07 -16.28 -0.62
N GLY A 18 6.01 -15.59 -1.28
CA GLY A 18 6.70 -14.43 -0.70
C GLY A 18 5.83 -13.20 -0.45
N LEU A 19 4.62 -13.11 -1.03
CA LEU A 19 3.66 -12.07 -0.64
C LEU A 19 2.98 -12.38 0.70
N GLN A 20 3.07 -13.62 1.20
CA GLN A 20 2.47 -14.06 2.47
C GLN A 20 0.96 -13.81 2.57
N GLN A 21 0.43 -13.59 3.78
CA GLN A 21 -0.97 -13.23 4.04
C GLN A 21 -1.17 -11.71 4.16
N THR A 22 -0.27 -10.91 3.59
CA THR A 22 -0.31 -9.46 3.69
C THR A 22 -1.54 -8.88 2.98
N PRO A 23 -2.29 -7.95 3.61
CA PRO A 23 -3.37 -7.22 2.95
C PRO A 23 -2.84 -6.39 1.77
N LEU A 24 -3.64 -6.31 0.70
CA LEU A 24 -3.31 -5.53 -0.50
C LEU A 24 -4.37 -4.45 -0.72
N ARG A 25 -3.91 -3.24 -1.03
CA ARG A 25 -4.77 -2.09 -1.32
C ARG A 25 -4.47 -1.55 -2.72
N VAL A 26 -5.54 -1.26 -3.46
CA VAL A 26 -5.46 -0.42 -4.66
C VAL A 26 -5.39 1.02 -4.18
N LEU A 27 -4.37 1.73 -4.61
CA LEU A 27 -4.13 3.13 -4.31
C LEU A 27 -4.28 3.96 -5.60
N ARG A 28 -4.76 5.19 -5.47
CA ARG A 28 -4.96 6.12 -6.59
C ARG A 28 -4.22 7.42 -6.33
N ASN A 29 -3.44 7.89 -7.31
CA ASN A 29 -2.80 9.20 -7.23
C ASN A 29 -3.75 10.32 -7.70
N LYS A 30 -3.34 11.59 -7.60
CA LYS A 30 -4.15 12.74 -8.04
C LYS A 30 -4.52 12.72 -9.53
N MET A 31 -3.73 12.04 -10.37
CA MET A 31 -4.01 11.88 -11.81
C MET A 31 -4.97 10.71 -12.12
N GLY A 32 -5.40 9.96 -11.11
CA GLY A 32 -6.24 8.78 -11.28
C GLY A 32 -5.50 7.48 -11.59
N ASN A 33 -4.16 7.52 -11.69
CA ASN A 33 -3.36 6.31 -11.91
C ASN A 33 -3.43 5.40 -10.68
N LYS A 34 -3.55 4.09 -10.95
CA LYS A 34 -3.70 3.08 -9.90
C LYS A 34 -2.42 2.27 -9.72
N VAL A 35 -2.09 2.01 -8.47
CA VAL A 35 -1.02 1.11 -8.04
C VAL A 35 -1.53 0.17 -6.95
N VAL A 36 -0.78 -0.88 -6.63
CA VAL A 36 -1.12 -1.81 -5.54
C VAL A 36 -0.02 -1.76 -4.50
N ALA A 37 -0.39 -1.58 -3.24
CA ALA A 37 0.54 -1.59 -2.12
C ALA A 37 0.16 -2.64 -1.09
N THR A 38 1.17 -3.14 -0.38
CA THR A 38 0.99 -3.89 0.86
C THR A 38 0.56 -2.95 1.99
N ASP A 39 -0.30 -3.44 2.87
CA ASP A 39 -0.90 -2.64 3.96
C ASP A 39 -0.68 -3.32 5.32
N PRO A 40 0.45 -3.05 5.99
CA PRO A 40 0.69 -3.46 7.37
C PRO A 40 0.03 -2.53 8.40
N VAL A 41 -0.59 -1.42 7.97
CA VAL A 41 -1.10 -0.35 8.85
C VAL A 41 -2.58 -0.57 9.19
N GLY A 42 -3.38 -1.13 8.26
CA GLY A 42 -4.81 -1.33 8.45
C GLY A 42 -5.66 -0.21 7.85
N VAL A 43 -5.31 0.23 6.63
CA VAL A 43 -5.94 1.34 5.93
C VAL A 43 -7.36 0.99 5.44
N CYS A 44 -8.27 1.95 5.56
CA CYS A 44 -9.63 1.88 5.00
C CYS A 44 -9.75 2.65 3.68
N GLU A 45 -10.77 2.31 2.89
CA GLU A 45 -11.09 3.04 1.65
C GLU A 45 -11.33 4.54 1.95
N GLY A 46 -10.80 5.40 1.08
CA GLY A 46 -10.87 6.85 1.21
C GLY A 46 -9.75 7.49 2.05
N ASN A 47 -8.99 6.72 2.84
CA ASN A 47 -7.86 7.26 3.59
C ASN A 47 -6.76 7.78 2.65
N TRP A 48 -6.14 8.88 3.06
CA TRP A 48 -4.89 9.36 2.46
C TRP A 48 -3.71 8.69 3.13
N VAL A 49 -2.73 8.27 2.34
CA VAL A 49 -1.58 7.50 2.81
C VAL A 49 -0.30 7.97 2.16
N PHE A 50 0.83 7.73 2.84
CA PHE A 50 2.14 7.82 2.23
C PHE A 50 2.79 6.43 2.16
N THR A 51 3.53 6.21 1.08
CA THR A 51 4.14 4.90 0.79
C THR A 51 5.67 4.96 0.76
N ALA A 52 6.30 3.82 1.02
CA ALA A 52 7.70 3.56 0.67
C ALA A 52 7.74 2.62 -0.55
N SER A 53 8.76 2.79 -1.39
CA SER A 53 8.94 1.99 -2.61
C SER A 53 10.31 1.30 -2.68
N GLY A 54 10.44 0.33 -3.58
CA GLY A 54 11.67 -0.44 -3.80
C GLY A 54 12.10 -1.22 -2.57
N SER A 55 13.42 -1.30 -2.32
CA SER A 55 13.97 -2.03 -1.18
C SER A 55 13.46 -1.53 0.17
N ALA A 56 13.14 -0.23 0.30
CA ALA A 56 12.59 0.34 1.53
C ALA A 56 11.17 -0.17 1.83
N ALA A 57 10.38 -0.51 0.80
CA ALA A 57 9.06 -1.11 0.97
C ALA A 57 9.15 -2.46 1.69
N ARG A 58 10.13 -3.29 1.33
CA ARG A 58 10.39 -4.57 2.03
C ARG A 58 10.70 -4.37 3.50
N HIS A 59 11.47 -3.34 3.86
CA HIS A 59 11.71 -3.03 5.27
C HIS A 59 10.44 -2.58 6.00
N ALA A 60 9.57 -1.82 5.34
CA ALA A 60 8.30 -1.36 5.92
C ALA A 60 7.26 -2.47 6.07
N ALA A 61 7.23 -3.45 5.17
CA ALA A 61 6.28 -4.56 5.20
C ALA A 61 6.72 -5.75 6.09
N GLY A 62 8.00 -5.82 6.45
CA GLY A 62 8.67 -7.03 6.93
C GLY A 62 9.56 -7.59 5.83
N PHE A 63 10.86 -7.81 6.11
CA PHE A 63 11.87 -8.04 5.07
C PHE A 63 11.62 -9.33 4.26
N GLU A 64 10.93 -10.29 4.86
CA GLU A 64 10.44 -11.53 4.27
C GLU A 64 9.30 -11.34 3.24
N VAL A 65 8.62 -10.19 3.25
CA VAL A 65 7.56 -9.86 2.29
C VAL A 65 8.18 -9.34 0.99
N LEU A 66 7.86 -10.03 -0.11
CA LEU A 66 8.28 -9.63 -1.45
C LEU A 66 7.35 -8.55 -2.00
N THR A 67 7.67 -7.30 -1.71
CA THR A 67 6.93 -6.12 -2.16
C THR A 67 7.87 -4.99 -2.55
N ASP A 68 7.45 -4.19 -3.51
CA ASP A 68 8.12 -2.98 -3.95
C ASP A 68 7.33 -1.70 -3.61
N LEU A 69 6.17 -1.83 -2.96
CA LEU A 69 5.34 -0.72 -2.53
C LEU A 69 4.56 -1.08 -1.26
N THR A 70 4.75 -0.28 -0.22
CA THR A 70 4.14 -0.51 1.10
C THR A 70 3.60 0.79 1.67
N ILE A 71 2.39 0.72 2.24
CA ILE A 71 1.82 1.82 3.01
C ILE A 71 2.55 1.92 4.35
N VAL A 72 3.07 3.10 4.66
CA VAL A 72 3.84 3.35 5.88
C VAL A 72 3.05 4.12 6.92
N GLY A 73 2.00 4.84 6.50
CA GLY A 73 1.09 5.51 7.43
C GLY A 73 -0.10 6.16 6.75
N ILE A 74 -1.09 6.49 7.57
CA ILE A 74 -2.27 7.28 7.21
C ILE A 74 -1.92 8.76 7.45
N ILE A 75 -2.33 9.63 6.54
CA ILE A 75 -2.12 11.08 6.63
C ILE A 75 -3.36 11.70 7.27
N ASP A 76 -3.16 12.34 8.41
CA ASP A 76 -4.22 13.08 9.09
C ASP A 76 -4.54 14.39 8.38
N ASN A 77 -5.84 14.72 8.29
CA ASN A 77 -6.34 16.02 7.83
C ASN A 77 -5.79 16.48 6.47
N TRP A 78 -5.56 15.56 5.52
CA TRP A 78 -5.09 15.92 4.19
C TRP A 78 -6.11 16.77 3.43
N GLN A 79 -5.74 18.01 3.10
CA GLN A 79 -6.53 18.91 2.28
C GLN A 79 -6.10 18.74 0.82
N GLU A 80 -7.03 18.32 -0.05
CA GLU A 80 -6.78 17.99 -1.46
C GLU A 80 -6.21 19.12 -2.30
#